data_AF-A0A8T5F567-F1
#
_entry.id   AF-A0A8T5F567-F1
#
_cell.length_a   1.000
_cell.length_b   1.000
_cell.length_c   1.000
_cell.angle_alpha   90.00
_cell.angle_beta   90.00
_cell.angle_gamma   90.00
#
_symmetry.space_group_name_H-M   'P 1'
#
loop_
_entity.id
_entity.type
_entity.pdbx_description
1 polymer ?
#
loop_
_entity_poly.entity_id
_entity_poly.type
_entity_poly.pdbx_seq_one_letter_code
_entity_poly.pdbx_strand_id
1 'polypeptide(L)' 'MLVVKSKIKEHADGLNVAGDFANALDKEVEVMVQKACARAKANGRKTLQARDL' A
#
# COMPACT_ATOMS: atom_id res chain seq x y z
N MET A 1 -2.58 9.27 2.47
CA MET A 1 -2.93 8.26 3.49
C MET A 1 -3.82 7.18 2.88
N LEU A 2 -3.17 6.20 2.26
CA LEU A 2 -3.72 4.94 1.75
C LEU A 2 -3.97 3.92 2.87
N VAL A 3 -3.29 4.07 4.02
CA VAL A 3 -3.34 3.08 5.11
C VAL A 3 -4.01 3.66 6.36
N VAL A 4 -5.01 2.94 6.89
CA VAL A 4 -5.76 3.36 8.10
C VAL A 4 -5.09 2.80 9.35
N LYS A 5 -4.62 3.69 10.25
CA LYS A 5 -3.90 3.30 11.48
C LYS A 5 -4.65 2.30 12.35
N SER A 6 -5.98 2.44 12.45
CA SER A 6 -6.83 1.54 13.23
C SER A 6 -6.75 0.09 12.74
N LYS A 7 -6.67 -0.10 11.41
CA LYS A 7 -6.54 -1.42 10.79
C LYS A 7 -5.16 -2.03 10.96
N ILE A 8 -4.11 -1.21 11.01
CA ILE A 8 -2.75 -1.71 11.30
C ILE A 8 -2.73 -2.39 12.67
N LYS A 9 -3.36 -1.79 13.69
CA LYS A 9 -3.41 -2.38 15.04
C LYS A 9 -4.18 -3.70 15.09
N GLU A 10 -5.22 -3.85 14.28
CA GLU A 10 -5.96 -5.12 14.16
C GLU A 10 -5.09 -6.25 13.57
N HIS A 11 -4.12 -5.91 12.72
CA HIS A 11 -3.20 -6.86 12.08
C HIS A 11 -1.83 -6.98 12.76
N ALA A 12 -1.59 -6.23 13.84
CA ALA A 12 -0.30 -6.20 14.53
C ALA A 12 -0.19 -7.22 15.67
N ASP A 13 -1.13 -8.17 15.79
CA ASP A 13 -1.09 -9.31 16.73
C ASP A 13 -0.63 -8.95 18.16
N GLY A 14 -1.20 -7.89 18.73
CA GLY A 14 -0.89 -7.45 20.11
C GLY A 14 0.37 -6.59 20.24
N LEU A 15 1.03 -6.23 19.14
CA LEU A 15 2.15 -5.30 19.13
C LEU A 15 1.66 -3.84 19.15
N ASN A 16 2.42 -3.01 19.87
CA ASN A 16 2.22 -1.57 19.84
C ASN A 16 2.71 -1.01 18.50
N VAL A 17 1.79 -0.38 17.77
CA VAL A 17 2.11 0.31 16.52
C VAL A 17 2.55 1.73 16.82
N ALA A 18 3.80 2.06 16.50
CA ALA A 18 4.33 3.40 16.64
C ALA A 18 3.67 4.38 15.63
N GLY A 19 3.63 5.67 15.97
CA GLY A 19 2.91 6.67 15.18
C GLY A 19 3.48 6.89 13.77
N ASP A 20 4.79 6.71 13.63
CA ASP A 20 5.60 6.80 12.41
C ASP A 20 5.50 5.56 11.53
N PHE A 21 5.25 4.37 12.11
CA PHE A 21 5.04 3.13 11.36
C PHE A 21 3.93 3.28 10.32
N ALA A 22 2.81 3.90 10.70
CA ALA A 22 1.71 4.16 9.79
C ALA A 22 2.13 5.05 8.61
N ASN A 23 3.01 6.02 8.83
CA ASN A 23 3.49 6.91 7.76
C ASN A 23 4.48 6.17 6.85
N ALA A 24 5.31 5.29 7.40
CA ALA A 24 6.23 4.46 6.63
C ALA A 24 5.46 3.46 5.74
N LEU A 25 4.45 2.79 6.30
CA LEU A 25 3.60 1.87 5.56
C LEU A 25 2.80 2.59 4.46
N ASP A 26 2.34 3.83 4.72
CA ASP A 26 1.67 4.64 3.72
C ASP A 26 2.53 4.87 2.46
N LYS A 27 3.80 5.23 2.67
CA LYS A 27 4.77 5.45 1.60
C LYS A 27 5.07 4.17 0.81
N GLU A 28 5.23 3.04 1.49
CA GLU A 28 5.46 1.76 0.82
C GLU A 28 4.27 1.34 -0.06
N VAL A 29 3.05 1.49 0.46
CA VAL A 29 1.83 1.19 -0.31
C VAL A 29 1.70 2.14 -1.51
N GLU A 30 2.03 3.42 -1.34
CA GLU A 30 2.04 4.39 -2.43
C GLU A 30 3.01 3.97 -3.56
N VAL A 31 4.24 3.59 -3.20
CA VAL A 31 5.24 3.11 -4.16
C VAL A 31 4.76 1.84 -4.87
N MET A 32 4.12 0.91 -4.15
CA MET A 32 3.55 -0.30 -4.73
C MET A 32 2.46 0.03 -5.76
N VAL A 33 1.54 0.94 -5.45
CA VAL A 33 0.49 1.38 -6.37
C VAL A 33 1.08 2.10 -7.59
N GLN A 34 2.11 2.93 -7.41
CA GLN A 34 2.79 3.60 -8.52
C GLN A 34 3.46 2.60 -9.48
N LYS A 35 4.14 1.57 -8.93
CA LYS A 35 4.72 0.48 -9.72
C LYS A 35 3.64 -0.29 -10.47
N ALA A 36 2.52 -0.59 -9.82
CA ALA A 36 1.39 -1.25 -10.45
C ALA A 36 0.80 -0.41 -11.59
N CYS A 37 0.67 0.90 -11.40
CA CYS A 37 0.23 1.82 -12.45
C CYS A 37 1.20 1.82 -13.63
N ALA A 38 2.51 1.80 -13.37
CA ALA A 38 3.52 1.75 -14.41
C ALA A 38 3.44 0.44 -15.22
N ARG A 39 3.27 -0.71 -14.55
CA ARG A 39 3.08 -2.02 -15.19
C ARG A 39 1.79 -2.07 -16.03
N ALA A 40 0.69 -1.55 -15.51
CA ALA A 40 -0.58 -1.50 -16.24
C ALA A 40 -0.44 -0.64 -17.51
N LYS A 41 0.15 0.56 -17.38
CA LYS A 41 0.40 1.47 -18.51
C LYS A 41 1.35 0.87 -19.55
N ALA A 42 2.44 0.23 -19.11
CA ALA A 42 3.40 -0.43 -20.00
C ALA A 42 2.76 -1.56 -20.83
N ASN A 43 1.73 -2.21 -20.28
CA ASN A 43 0.93 -3.21 -20.98
C ASN A 43 -0.27 -2.63 -21.75
N GLY A 44 -0.35 -1.31 -21.92
CA GLY A 44 -1.45 -0.64 -22.63
C GLY A 44 -2.80 -0.66 -21.90
N ARG A 45 -2.82 -1.00 -20.61
CA ARG A 45 -4.04 -1.14 -19.82
C ARG A 45 -4.33 0.15 -19.02
N LYS A 46 -5.62 0.47 -18.88
CA LYS A 46 -6.13 1.56 -18.03
C LYS A 46 -6.69 1.08 -16.69
N THR A 47 -6.71 -0.24 -16.47
CA THR A 47 -7.26 -0.87 -15.26
C THR A 47 -6.14 -1.62 -14.55
N LEU A 48 -5.93 -1.31 -13.28
CA LEU A 48 -5.06 -2.08 -12.39
C LEU A 48 -5.68 -3.45 -12.14
N GLN A 49 -4.89 -4.50 -12.30
CA GLN A 49 -5.28 -5.88 -12.00
C GLN A 49 -4.37 -6.46 -10.92
N ALA A 50 -4.79 -7.59 -10.32
CA ALA A 50 -3.99 -8.27 -9.29
C ALA A 50 -2.55 -8.61 -9.76
N ARG A 51 -2.36 -8.84 -11.06
CA ARG A 51 -1.05 -9.09 -11.68
C ARG A 51 -0.13 -7.87 -11.74
N ASP A 52 -0.68 -6.67 -11.52
CA ASP A 52 0.08 -5.42 -11.53
C ASP A 52 0.61 -5.06 -10.16
N LEU A 53 0.03 -5.61 -9.08
CA LEU A 53 0.47 -5.38 -7.70
C LEU A 53 1.88 -5.94 -7.48
#